data_AF-A0A9D8RW69-F1
#
_entry.id   AF-A0A9D8RW69-F1
#
_cell.length_a   1.000
_cell.length_b   1.000
_cell.length_c   1.000
_cell.angle_alpha   90.00
_cell.angle_beta   90.00
_cell.angle_gamma   90.00
#
_symmetry.space_group_name_H-M   'P 1'
#
loop_
_entity.id
_entity.type
_entity.pdbx_description
1 polymer ?
#
loop_
_entity_poly.entity_id
_entity_poly.type
_entity_poly.pdbx_seq_one_letter_code
_entity_poly.pdbx_strand_id
1 'polypeptide(L)'
;MDIFTVSLFGHRNIDDIRFLEEKLTPIIKEFIRAKSYVSFLIGRNGEFDEYAASVIKRVQKEVGKENNDITLVLPYSVKNIEFYDKYYDSIIIPECLHGAHPKSAITLKNKWTVEQSDLVIVYVE
;
A
#
# COMPACT_ATOMS: atom_id res chain seq x y z
N MET A 1 7.62 16.87 -10.71
CA MET A 1 7.04 16.84 -9.35
C MET A 1 7.75 15.71 -8.63
N ASP A 2 8.30 15.98 -7.45
CA ASP A 2 8.96 14.94 -6.66
C ASP A 2 7.89 14.13 -5.92
N ILE A 3 7.80 12.83 -6.21
CA ILE A 3 6.81 11.91 -5.64
C ILE A 3 7.52 11.12 -4.56
N PHE A 4 7.05 11.26 -3.32
CA PHE A 4 7.57 10.47 -2.21
C PHE A 4 6.78 9.16 -2.10
N THR A 5 7.41 8.04 -2.44
CA THR A 5 6.78 6.74 -2.51
C THR A 5 6.98 5.97 -1.22
N VAL A 6 5.87 5.60 -0.57
CA VAL A 6 5.87 4.87 0.71
C VAL A 6 5.21 3.52 0.51
N SER A 7 5.92 2.44 0.79
CA SER A 7 5.31 1.10 0.84
C SER A 7 5.03 0.65 2.25
N LEU A 8 3.95 -0.11 2.41
CA LEU A 8 3.52 -0.67 3.69
C LEU A 8 3.50 -2.20 3.62
N PHE A 9 4.09 -2.85 4.60
CA PHE A 9 4.09 -4.31 4.77
C PHE A 9 3.75 -4.70 6.19
N GLY A 10 3.11 -5.86 6.34
CA GLY A 10 2.83 -6.45 7.64
C GLY A 10 2.34 -7.88 7.51
N HIS A 11 1.99 -8.46 8.65
CA HIS A 11 1.59 -9.85 8.73
C HIS A 11 0.19 -10.12 8.17
N ARG A 12 -0.04 -11.39 7.82
CA ARG A 12 -1.35 -11.84 7.33
C ARG A 12 -2.44 -11.74 8.38
N ASN A 13 -2.07 -11.95 9.64
CA ASN A 13 -2.96 -11.85 10.79
C ASN A 13 -2.42 -10.73 11.68
N ILE A 14 -3.33 -9.96 12.30
CA ILE A 14 -2.99 -8.92 13.27
C ILE A 14 -3.78 -9.14 14.54
N ASP A 15 -3.09 -9.15 15.67
CA ASP A 15 -3.73 -9.30 16.97
C ASP A 15 -4.31 -7.96 17.47
N ASP A 16 -3.62 -6.83 17.25
CA ASP A 16 -4.07 -5.51 17.71
C ASP A 16 -4.24 -4.47 16.59
N ILE A 17 -5.41 -4.52 15.95
CA ILE A 17 -5.82 -3.57 14.90
C ILE A 17 -5.92 -2.13 15.43
N ARG A 18 -6.28 -1.94 16.70
CA ARG A 18 -6.43 -0.59 17.29
C ARG A 18 -5.07 0.06 17.44
N PHE A 19 -4.10 -0.70 17.93
CA PHE A 19 -2.72 -0.24 18.02
C PHE A 19 -2.14 0.13 16.65
N LEU A 20 -2.38 -0.69 15.62
CA LEU A 20 -2.00 -0.35 14.24
C LEU A 20 -2.58 1.00 13.82
N GLU A 21 -3.89 1.18 13.99
CA GLU A 21 -4.57 2.43 13.61
C GLU A 21 -4.03 3.65 14.37
N GLU A 22 -3.85 3.54 15.69
CA GLU A 22 -3.33 4.61 16.54
C GLU A 22 -1.92 5.05 16.12
N LYS A 23 -1.08 4.10 15.70
CA LYS A 23 0.29 4.38 15.27
C LYS A 23 0.38 4.85 13.82
N LEU A 24 -0.36 4.23 12.92
CA LEU A 24 -0.25 4.51 11.49
C LEU A 24 -0.90 5.85 11.12
N THR A 25 -2.04 6.19 11.72
CA THR A 25 -2.79 7.42 11.41
C THR A 25 -1.94 8.71 11.47
N PRO A 26 -1.22 9.02 12.57
CA PRO A 26 -0.40 10.23 12.64
C PRO A 26 0.73 10.24 11.62
N ILE A 27 1.34 9.08 11.32
CA ILE A 27 2.41 8.95 10.33
C ILE A 27 1.91 9.30 8.93
N ILE A 28 0.76 8.75 8.52
CA ILE A 28 0.16 9.05 7.21
C ILE A 28 -0.23 10.53 7.10
N LYS A 29 -0.80 11.10 8.17
CA LYS A 29 -1.12 12.54 8.23
C LYS A 29 0.12 13.41 8.07
N GLU A 30 1.23 13.04 8.70
CA GLU A 30 2.49 13.76 8.58
C GLU A 30 3.02 13.74 7.16
N PHE A 31 3.05 12.57 6.50
CA PHE A 31 3.51 12.49 5.11
C PHE A 31 2.69 13.36 4.17
N ILE A 32 1.35 13.29 4.26
CA ILE A 32 0.46 14.08 3.42
C ILE A 32 0.67 15.59 3.65
N ARG A 33 1.02 16.02 4.87
CA ARG A 33 1.28 17.44 5.18
C ARG A 33 2.67 17.91 4.77
N ALA A 34 3.69 17.06 4.95
CA ALA A 34 5.09 17.44 4.83
C ALA A 34 5.64 17.30 3.40
N LYS A 35 5.02 16.46 2.56
CA LYS A 35 5.50 16.16 1.21
C LYS A 35 4.65 16.86 0.16
N SER A 36 5.29 17.21 -0.96
CA SER A 36 4.62 17.78 -2.14
C SER A 36 3.62 16.82 -2.75
N TYR A 37 3.97 15.53 -2.84
CA TYR A 37 3.09 14.46 -3.27
C TYR A 37 3.52 13.14 -2.65
N VAL A 38 2.57 12.31 -2.20
CA VAL A 38 2.86 11.00 -1.59
C VAL A 38 2.10 9.88 -2.30
N SER A 39 2.83 8.88 -2.80
CA SER A 39 2.23 7.68 -3.37
C SER A 39 2.36 6.52 -2.40
N PHE A 40 1.24 5.93 -1.98
CA PHE A 40 1.23 4.79 -1.08
C PHE A 40 1.12 3.48 -1.88
N LEU A 41 2.12 2.62 -1.77
CA LEU A 41 2.10 1.28 -2.37
C LEU A 41 1.68 0.24 -1.33
N ILE A 42 0.63 -0.52 -1.63
CA ILE A 42 0.10 -1.54 -0.71
C ILE A 42 -0.17 -2.87 -1.39
N GLY A 43 0.00 -3.95 -0.64
CA GLY A 43 -0.41 -5.30 -1.04
C GLY A 43 -1.90 -5.56 -0.80
N ARG A 44 -2.28 -6.84 -0.85
CA ARG A 44 -3.62 -7.32 -0.45
C ARG A 44 -3.62 -8.79 0.00
N ASN A 45 -2.50 -9.27 0.53
CA ASN A 45 -2.33 -10.69 0.88
C ASN A 45 -2.59 -10.97 2.37
N GLY A 46 -3.00 -9.96 3.14
CA GLY A 46 -3.19 -10.08 4.58
C GLY A 46 -4.11 -9.03 5.19
N GLU A 47 -4.53 -9.28 6.43
CA GLU A 47 -5.32 -8.36 7.25
C GLU A 47 -4.61 -7.00 7.36
N PHE A 48 -3.29 -6.98 7.55
CA PHE A 48 -2.52 -5.75 7.57
C PHE A 48 -2.78 -4.87 6.35
N ASP A 49 -2.69 -5.45 5.15
CA ASP A 49 -2.83 -4.69 3.91
C ASP A 49 -4.24 -4.04 3.83
N GLU A 50 -5.28 -4.77 4.23
CA GLU A 50 -6.65 -4.25 4.22
C GLU A 50 -6.86 -3.14 5.26
N TYR A 51 -6.34 -3.33 6.48
CA TYR A 51 -6.44 -2.33 7.55
C TYR A 51 -5.62 -1.07 7.26
N ALA A 52 -4.39 -1.23 6.79
CA ALA A 52 -3.54 -0.10 6.42
C ALA A 52 -4.14 0.71 5.27
N ALA A 53 -4.70 0.05 4.24
CA ALA A 53 -5.43 0.74 3.18
C ALA A 53 -6.64 1.52 3.72
N SER A 54 -7.37 0.92 4.66
CA SER A 54 -8.51 1.54 5.33
C SER A 54 -8.12 2.79 6.14
N VAL A 55 -7.00 2.73 6.87
CA VAL A 55 -6.45 3.89 7.60
C VAL A 55 -6.07 5.01 6.63
N ILE A 56 -5.34 4.70 5.55
CA ILE A 56 -4.96 5.70 4.54
C ILE A 56 -6.21 6.36 3.94
N LYS A 57 -7.23 5.58 3.58
CA LYS A 57 -8.49 6.12 3.05
C LYS A 57 -9.24 6.98 4.07
N ARG A 58 -9.24 6.62 5.36
CA ARG A 58 -9.82 7.46 6.41
C ARG A 58 -9.08 8.79 6.51
N VAL A 59 -7.75 8.76 6.53
CA VAL A 59 -6.94 9.99 6.55
C VAL A 59 -7.20 10.85 5.32
N GLN A 60 -7.22 10.27 4.11
CA GLN A 60 -7.56 11.00 2.87
C GLN A 60 -8.90 11.72 2.96
N LYS A 61 -9.93 11.11 3.55
CA LYS A 61 -11.23 11.74 3.76
C LYS A 61 -11.18 12.91 4.74
N GLU A 62 -10.28 12.86 5.72
CA GLU A 62 -10.11 13.91 6.73
C GLU A 62 -9.27 15.08 6.25
N VAL A 63 -8.17 14.83 5.54
CA VAL A 63 -7.17 15.85 5.19
C VAL A 63 -7.14 16.25 3.72
N GLY A 64 -7.86 15.52 2.85
CA GLY A 64 -7.88 15.74 1.41
C GLY A 64 -7.04 14.73 0.63
N LYS A 65 -7.27 14.70 -0.69
CA LYS A 65 -6.67 13.73 -1.63
C LYS A 65 -5.89 14.41 -2.77
N GLU A 66 -5.69 15.74 -2.67
CA GLU A 66 -5.12 16.53 -3.76
C GLU A 66 -3.67 16.16 -4.08
N ASN A 67 -2.93 15.72 -3.06
CA ASN A 67 -1.48 15.50 -3.11
C ASN A 67 -1.07 14.08 -2.72
N ASN A 68 -1.97 13.11 -2.81
CA ASN A 68 -1.63 11.72 -2.49
C ASN A 68 -2.52 10.71 -3.19
N ASP A 69 -1.98 9.51 -3.41
CA ASP A 69 -2.69 8.38 -4.00
C ASP A 69 -2.40 7.08 -3.22
N ILE A 70 -3.31 6.11 -3.36
CA ILE A 70 -3.09 4.74 -2.92
C ILE A 70 -3.15 3.78 -4.11
N THR A 71 -2.05 3.08 -4.33
CA THR A 71 -1.85 2.13 -5.43
C THR A 71 -1.74 0.71 -4.90
N LEU A 72 -2.60 -0.17 -5.41
CA LEU A 72 -2.58 -1.59 -5.11
C LEU A 72 -1.57 -2.32 -6.01
N VAL A 73 -0.59 -3.00 -5.41
CA VAL A 73 0.40 -3.79 -6.15
C VAL A 73 0.08 -5.29 -6.06
N LEU A 74 -0.29 -5.87 -7.20
CA LEU A 74 -0.66 -7.27 -7.31
C LEU A 74 0.46 -8.11 -7.95
N PRO A 75 0.67 -9.35 -7.49
CA PRO A 75 1.65 -10.25 -8.09
C PRO A 75 1.22 -10.81 -9.45
N TYR A 76 -0.08 -10.78 -9.76
CA TYR A 76 -0.71 -11.28 -10.99
C TYR A 76 -2.13 -10.72 -11.11
N SER A 77 -2.72 -10.85 -12.30
CA SER A 77 -4.13 -10.46 -12.52
C SER A 77 -5.06 -11.36 -11.71
N VAL A 78 -6.10 -10.74 -11.14
CA VAL A 78 -7.08 -11.39 -10.27
C VAL A 78 -8.48 -11.18 -10.83
N LYS A 79 -9.35 -12.16 -10.59
CA LYS A 79 -10.79 -11.99 -10.86
C LYS A 79 -11.28 -10.81 -10.00
N ASN A 80 -12.25 -10.05 -10.51
CA ASN A 80 -12.88 -8.92 -9.80
C ASN A 80 -11.97 -7.68 -9.62
N ILE A 81 -11.00 -7.47 -10.51
CA ILE A 81 -10.14 -6.27 -10.49
C ILE A 81 -10.95 -4.95 -10.52
N GLU A 82 -12.12 -4.96 -11.19
CA GLU A 82 -13.04 -3.81 -11.26
C GLU A 82 -13.57 -3.37 -9.89
N PHE A 83 -13.65 -4.28 -8.91
CA PHE A 83 -14.02 -3.91 -7.54
C PHE A 83 -12.89 -3.15 -6.84
N TYR A 84 -11.66 -3.41 -7.24
CA TYR A 84 -10.48 -2.80 -6.67
C TYR A 84 -10.25 -1.42 -7.27
N ASP A 85 -10.58 -1.21 -8.54
CA ASP A 85 -10.56 0.11 -9.19
C ASP A 85 -11.50 1.12 -8.53
N LYS A 86 -12.53 0.66 -7.81
CA LYS A 86 -13.42 1.53 -7.04
C LYS A 86 -12.83 1.98 -5.71
N TYR A 87 -11.86 1.22 -5.19
CA TYR A 87 -11.29 1.45 -3.87
C TYR A 87 -9.91 2.09 -3.95
N TYR A 88 -9.05 1.62 -4.85
CA TYR A 88 -7.70 2.14 -5.05
C TYR A 88 -7.69 3.19 -6.16
N ASP A 89 -6.69 4.04 -6.14
CA ASP A 89 -6.54 5.09 -7.14
C ASP A 89 -5.84 4.57 -8.39
N SER A 90 -5.06 3.49 -8.23
CA SER A 90 -4.43 2.73 -9.31
C SER A 90 -4.17 1.30 -8.88
N ILE A 91 -4.02 0.41 -9.86
CA ILE A 91 -3.61 -0.98 -9.66
C ILE A 91 -2.41 -1.24 -10.57
N ILE A 92 -1.34 -1.80 -10.01
CA ILE A 92 -0.13 -2.15 -10.73
C ILE A 92 0.11 -3.65 -10.61
N ILE A 93 0.37 -4.28 -11.75
CA ILE A 93 0.97 -5.62 -11.83
C ILE A 93 2.34 -5.42 -12.49
N PRO A 94 3.45 -5.50 -11.73
CA PRO A 94 4.77 -5.24 -12.28
C PRO A 94 5.12 -6.16 -13.45
N GLU A 95 5.63 -5.61 -14.54
CA GLU A 95 5.95 -6.38 -15.75
C GLU A 95 7.01 -7.47 -15.50
N CYS A 96 7.91 -7.25 -14.54
CA CYS A 96 8.92 -8.24 -14.14
C CYS A 96 8.32 -9.54 -13.57
N LEU A 97 7.02 -9.56 -13.29
CA LEU A 97 6.27 -10.75 -12.84
C LEU A 97 5.62 -11.52 -13.99
N HIS A 98 5.61 -10.97 -15.22
CA HIS A 98 5.06 -11.68 -16.37
C HIS A 98 5.85 -12.97 -16.63
N GLY A 99 5.17 -14.12 -16.54
CA GLY A 99 5.79 -15.43 -16.69
C GLY A 99 6.53 -15.94 -15.43
N ALA A 100 6.50 -15.20 -14.32
CA ALA A 100 7.06 -15.67 -13.06
C ALA A 100 6.27 -16.87 -12.53
N HIS A 101 6.98 -17.86 -11.97
CA HIS A 101 6.34 -18.98 -11.32
C HIS A 101 5.52 -18.50 -10.10
N PRO A 102 4.29 -19.00 -9.85
CA PRO A 102 3.42 -18.49 -8.79
C PRO A 102 4.08 -18.45 -7.40
N LYS A 103 4.93 -19.44 -7.09
CA LYS A 103 5.67 -19.50 -5.82
C LYS A 103 6.68 -18.36 -5.62
N SER A 104 7.22 -17.78 -6.68
CA SER A 104 8.17 -16.66 -6.61
C SER A 104 7.51 -15.30 -6.81
N ALA A 105 6.27 -15.26 -7.32
CA ALA A 105 5.59 -14.01 -7.69
C ALA A 105 5.43 -13.05 -6.49
N ILE A 106 5.13 -13.57 -5.29
CA ILE A 106 5.00 -12.72 -4.08
C ILE A 106 6.36 -12.08 -3.73
N THR A 107 7.43 -12.87 -3.72
CA THR A 107 8.79 -12.38 -3.39
C THR A 107 9.26 -11.35 -4.40
N LEU A 108 9.04 -11.60 -5.69
CA LEU A 108 9.38 -10.67 -6.76
C LEU A 108 8.54 -9.39 -6.68
N LYS A 109 7.24 -9.49 -6.37
CA LYS A 109 6.38 -8.33 -6.15
C LYS A 109 6.87 -7.49 -4.98
N ASN A 110 7.19 -8.11 -3.85
CA ASN A 110 7.70 -7.39 -2.68
C ASN A 110 9.05 -6.72 -2.98
N LYS A 111 9.95 -7.42 -3.66
CA LYS A 111 11.22 -6.84 -4.13
C LYS A 111 10.99 -5.60 -4.99
N TRP A 112 10.13 -5.71 -6.00
CA TRP A 112 9.79 -4.59 -6.88
C TRP A 112 9.19 -3.42 -6.10
N THR A 113 8.25 -3.67 -5.18
CA THR A 113 7.62 -2.62 -4.36
C THR A 113 8.65 -1.87 -3.51
N VAL A 114 9.60 -2.59 -2.90
CA VAL A 114 10.70 -1.97 -2.14
C VAL A 114 11.61 -1.15 -3.05
N GLU A 115 11.94 -1.65 -4.24
CA GLU A 115 12.77 -0.94 -5.22
C GLU A 115 12.12 0.36 -5.74
N GLN A 116 10.79 0.46 -5.72
CA GLN A 116 10.08 1.70 -6.08
C GLN A 116 9.91 2.68 -4.91
N SER A 117 10.22 2.27 -3.68
CA SER A 117 9.88 3.04 -2.48
C SER A 117 11.05 3.90 -1.99
N ASP A 118 10.76 5.15 -1.63
CA ASP A 118 11.67 6.00 -0.87
C ASP A 118 11.68 5.63 0.62
N LEU A 119 10.55 5.09 1.11
CA LEU A 119 10.38 4.63 2.49
C LEU A 119 9.56 3.35 2.55
N VAL A 120 9.97 2.44 3.43
CA VAL A 120 9.22 1.21 3.74
C VAL A 120 8.77 1.25 5.20
N ILE A 121 7.48 1.07 5.43
CA ILE A 121 6.89 0.89 6.77
C ILE A 121 6.59 -0.59 6.93
N VAL A 122 7.14 -1.19 7.98
CA VAL A 122 6.89 -2.60 8.33
C VAL A 122 6.27 -2.66 9.72
N TYR A 123 5.08 -3.26 9.80
CA TYR A 123 4.45 -3.59 11.08
C TYR A 123 4.83 -5.02 11.50
N VAL A 124 5.37 -5.13 12.71
CA VAL A 124 5.82 -6.39 13.32
C VAL A 124 5.27 -6.44 14.74
N GLU A 125 4.67 -7.57 15.11
CA GLU A 125 4.16 -7.88 16.47
C GLU A 125 5.17 -8.72 17.25
#